data_AF-A0A3G9JWA0-F1
#
_entry.id   AF-A0A3G9JWA0-F1
#
_cell.length_a   1.000
_cell.length_b   1.000
_cell.length_c   1.000
_cell.angle_alpha   90.00
_cell.angle_beta   90.00
_cell.angle_gamma   90.00
#
_symmetry.space_group_name_H-M   'P 1'
#
loop_
_entity.id
_entity.type
_entity.pdbx_description
1 polymer ?
#
loop_
_entity_poly.entity_id
_entity_poly.type
_entity_poly.pdbx_seq_one_letter_code
_entity_poly.pdbx_strand_id
1 'polypeptide(L)'
;MARKPSKATKISKGYGRGNGKDYSAWEHANEHPNGAGTRVQAVDWKTGRTVDLLSQGEYRVWLWLRFNDDVVDINEQYPLDKNETDYIASLLGVGYSKNPNYIMSTDFLVTYSDGHKEAISVKPNKKALENKRKFNNTCIEKVYWENHGIKFRMAYSDNIDRRITDNIRLVTRYYDPDSVIDNITAMKHLIATKRFAIELNQIIDYKALAESIINDEIMNKIEKEKQMNKRKKLVDDIFGK
;
A
#
# COMPACT_ATOMS: atom_id res chain seq x y z
N MET A 1 -9.02 15.50 19.42
CA MET A 1 -9.24 14.86 18.11
C MET A 1 -8.89 15.85 17.02
N ALA A 2 -8.06 15.47 16.05
CA ALA A 2 -7.78 16.33 14.90
C ALA A 2 -9.04 16.44 14.02
N ARG A 3 -9.44 17.66 13.68
CA ARG A 3 -10.58 17.93 12.79
C ARG A 3 -10.23 17.48 11.38
N LYS A 4 -11.11 16.74 10.70
CA LYS A 4 -10.96 16.37 9.29
C LYS A 4 -10.72 17.66 8.46
N PRO A 5 -9.59 17.78 7.73
CA PRO A 5 -9.29 18.96 6.94
C PRO A 5 -10.32 19.16 5.82
N SER A 6 -10.56 20.42 5.45
CA SER A 6 -11.47 20.75 4.35
C SER A 6 -10.92 20.28 3.00
N LYS A 7 -11.77 20.11 1.99
CA LYS A 7 -11.35 19.83 0.60
C LYS A 7 -10.29 20.82 0.12
N ALA A 8 -10.50 22.12 0.35
CA ALA A 8 -9.57 23.16 -0.05
C ALA A 8 -8.20 23.00 0.63
N THR A 9 -8.19 22.67 1.92
CA THR A 9 -6.95 22.41 2.68
C THR A 9 -6.22 21.17 2.17
N LYS A 10 -6.93 20.09 1.82
CA LYS A 10 -6.31 18.88 1.25
C LYS A 10 -5.66 19.19 -0.10
N ILE A 11 -6.34 19.96 -0.96
CA ILE A 11 -5.81 20.41 -2.25
C ILE A 11 -4.57 21.28 -2.06
N SER A 12 -4.60 22.25 -1.13
CA SER A 12 -3.44 23.13 -0.90
C SER A 12 -2.23 22.40 -0.36
N LYS A 13 -2.43 21.27 0.32
CA LYS A 13 -1.36 20.37 0.78
C LYS A 13 -0.91 19.34 -0.27
N GLY A 14 -1.52 19.32 -1.45
CA GLY A 14 -1.17 18.41 -2.53
C GLY A 14 -1.61 16.96 -2.33
N TYR A 15 -2.62 16.69 -1.49
CA TYR A 15 -3.11 15.32 -1.28
C TYR A 15 -3.70 14.75 -2.57
N GLY A 16 -3.45 13.47 -2.82
CA GLY A 16 -3.76 12.75 -4.05
C GLY A 16 -2.81 13.07 -5.22
N ARG A 17 -1.70 13.77 -4.97
CA ARG A 17 -0.67 14.10 -5.98
C ARG A 17 0.69 13.57 -5.54
N GLY A 18 1.64 13.57 -6.47
CA GLY A 18 2.96 13.00 -6.29
C GLY A 18 3.02 11.52 -6.66
N ASN A 19 4.22 10.95 -6.58
CA ASN A 19 4.48 9.52 -6.81
C ASN A 19 5.51 9.03 -5.79
N GLY A 20 5.54 7.73 -5.54
CA GLY A 20 6.50 7.11 -4.63
C GLY A 20 6.51 7.80 -3.27
N LYS A 21 7.70 8.18 -2.79
CA LYS A 21 7.90 8.81 -1.47
C LYS A 21 7.14 10.14 -1.28
N ASP A 22 6.81 10.83 -2.37
CA ASP A 22 6.21 12.16 -2.36
C ASP A 22 4.66 12.11 -2.47
N TYR A 23 4.08 10.92 -2.60
CA TYR A 23 2.63 10.74 -2.63
C TYR A 23 2.02 10.84 -1.22
N SER A 24 0.91 11.57 -1.11
CA SER A 24 0.07 11.62 0.09
C SER A 24 -1.37 11.24 -0.26
N ALA A 25 -1.94 10.28 0.47
CA ALA A 25 -3.32 9.82 0.31
C ALA A 25 -4.35 10.95 0.41
N TRP A 26 -5.51 10.80 -0.25
CA TRP A 26 -6.61 11.74 -0.06
C TRP A 26 -7.30 11.56 1.30
N GLU A 27 -7.58 10.32 1.70
CA GLU A 27 -8.17 9.99 3.01
C GLU A 27 -7.11 9.44 3.95
N HIS A 28 -7.06 9.96 5.17
CA HIS A 28 -6.12 9.49 6.20
C HIS A 28 -6.83 8.69 7.29
N ALA A 29 -6.08 7.77 7.92
CA ALA A 29 -6.61 6.92 8.98
C ALA A 29 -7.15 7.73 10.18
N ASN A 30 -6.47 8.84 10.52
CA ASN A 30 -6.80 9.70 11.65
C ASN A 30 -8.05 10.59 11.43
N GLU A 31 -8.57 10.69 10.20
CA GLU A 31 -9.76 11.49 9.88
C GLU A 31 -11.08 10.79 10.20
N HIS A 32 -11.02 9.51 10.59
CA HIS A 32 -12.20 8.68 10.80
C HIS A 32 -12.21 7.99 12.18
N PRO A 33 -12.07 8.73 13.30
CA PRO A 33 -11.87 8.14 14.63
C PRO A 33 -13.01 7.23 15.12
N ASN A 34 -14.23 7.40 14.61
CA ASN A 34 -15.42 6.68 15.08
C ASN A 34 -15.85 5.51 14.17
N GLY A 35 -15.11 5.17 13.11
CA GLY A 35 -15.53 4.05 12.26
C GLY A 35 -15.10 2.69 12.81
N ALA A 36 -15.97 1.70 12.68
CA ALA A 36 -15.87 0.37 13.31
C ALA A 36 -14.69 -0.53 12.86
N GLY A 37 -13.85 -0.09 11.92
CA GLY A 37 -12.73 -0.87 11.39
C GLY A 37 -11.36 -0.49 11.97
N THR A 38 -10.46 -1.47 12.12
CA THR A 38 -9.06 -1.20 12.45
C THR A 38 -8.35 -0.58 11.26
N ARG A 39 -7.85 0.64 11.46
CA ARG A 39 -7.05 1.40 10.49
C ARG A 39 -5.58 1.18 10.77
N VAL A 40 -4.76 1.30 9.74
CA VAL A 40 -3.32 1.05 9.83
C VAL A 40 -2.59 2.19 9.16
N GLN A 41 -1.63 2.78 9.87
CA GLN A 41 -0.58 3.59 9.26
C GLN A 41 0.66 2.70 9.17
N ALA A 42 1.01 2.31 7.95
CA ALA A 42 2.18 1.48 7.68
C ALA A 42 3.32 2.37 7.16
N VAL A 43 4.57 1.96 7.35
CA VAL A 43 5.71 2.54 6.66
C VAL A 43 6.00 1.67 5.45
N ASP A 44 5.97 2.25 4.25
CA ASP A 44 6.39 1.54 3.04
C ASP A 44 7.90 1.32 3.10
N TRP A 45 8.32 0.06 3.22
CA TRP A 45 9.73 -0.31 3.34
C TRP A 45 10.57 0.04 2.10
N LYS A 46 9.95 0.28 0.95
CA LYS A 46 10.65 0.67 -0.29
C LYS A 46 10.81 2.19 -0.43
N THR A 47 9.89 3.01 0.10
CA THR A 47 9.92 4.48 -0.07
C THR A 47 10.09 5.27 1.22
N GLY A 48 9.91 4.64 2.37
CA GLY A 48 9.96 5.27 3.70
C GLY A 48 8.71 6.08 4.05
N ARG A 49 7.75 6.27 3.13
CA ARG A 49 6.55 7.07 3.39
C ARG A 49 5.55 6.34 4.28
N THR A 50 4.71 7.12 4.95
CA THR A 50 3.51 6.58 5.61
C THR A 50 2.43 6.27 4.57
N VAL A 51 1.82 5.09 4.71
CA VAL A 51 0.68 4.62 3.91
C VAL A 51 -0.55 4.56 4.82
N ASP A 52 -1.63 5.23 4.43
CA ASP A 52 -2.89 5.28 5.18
C ASP A 52 -3.88 4.23 4.69
N LEU A 53 -4.19 3.24 5.54
CA LEU A 53 -5.07 2.12 5.22
C LEU A 53 -6.28 2.14 6.15
N LEU A 54 -7.48 2.15 5.58
CA LEU A 54 -8.75 2.36 6.28
C LEU A 54 -9.38 1.06 6.79
N SER A 55 -8.78 -0.09 6.49
CA SER A 55 -9.19 -1.40 7.00
C SER A 55 -8.05 -2.43 7.06
N GLN A 56 -8.24 -3.51 7.84
CA GLN A 56 -7.34 -4.68 7.81
C GLN A 56 -7.33 -5.38 6.45
N GLY A 57 -8.44 -5.32 5.70
CA GLY A 57 -8.51 -5.88 4.36
C GLY A 57 -7.58 -5.13 3.41
N GLU A 58 -7.62 -3.80 3.44
CA GLU A 58 -6.68 -2.95 2.70
C GLU A 58 -5.23 -3.22 3.11
N TYR A 59 -4.94 -3.37 4.41
CA TYR A 59 -3.57 -3.66 4.84
C TYR A 59 -3.04 -4.99 4.28
N ARG A 60 -3.86 -6.03 4.23
CA ARG A 60 -3.48 -7.32 3.64
C ARG A 60 -3.27 -7.21 2.12
N VAL A 61 -4.17 -6.53 1.43
CA VAL A 61 -4.03 -6.29 -0.02
C VAL A 61 -2.77 -5.47 -0.30
N TRP A 62 -2.50 -4.43 0.47
CA TRP A 62 -1.30 -3.61 0.35
C TRP A 62 -0.03 -4.42 0.57
N LEU A 63 0.05 -5.24 1.62
CA LEU A 63 1.21 -6.12 1.85
C LEU A 63 1.45 -7.05 0.65
N TRP A 64 0.38 -7.66 0.12
CA TRP A 64 0.46 -8.57 -1.03
C TRP A 64 0.93 -7.85 -2.30
N LEU A 65 0.34 -6.69 -2.61
CA LEU A 65 0.73 -5.87 -3.77
C LEU A 65 2.17 -5.36 -3.62
N ARG A 66 2.54 -4.81 -2.46
CA ARG A 66 3.82 -4.13 -2.28
C ARG A 66 5.01 -5.09 -2.29
N PHE A 67 4.76 -6.34 -1.90
CA PHE A 67 5.75 -7.42 -1.97
C PHE A 67 5.93 -7.98 -3.38
N ASN A 68 5.08 -7.64 -4.35
CA ASN A 68 5.33 -7.92 -5.75
C ASN A 68 6.41 -6.96 -6.29
N ASP A 69 7.43 -7.49 -6.96
CA ASP A 69 8.53 -6.69 -7.50
C ASP A 69 8.19 -6.02 -8.83
N ASP A 70 7.13 -6.48 -9.50
CA ASP A 70 6.57 -5.78 -10.66
C ASP A 70 5.83 -4.50 -10.25
N VAL A 71 5.48 -4.33 -8.97
CA VAL A 71 4.78 -3.13 -8.48
C VAL A 71 5.79 -2.06 -8.06
N VAL A 72 5.86 -0.97 -8.84
CA VAL A 72 6.79 0.13 -8.60
C VAL A 72 6.20 1.20 -7.69
N ASP A 73 4.92 1.53 -7.84
CA ASP A 73 4.23 2.51 -7.02
C ASP A 73 2.81 2.07 -6.65
N ILE A 74 2.34 2.52 -5.49
CA ILE A 74 0.98 2.31 -5.01
C ILE A 74 0.51 3.64 -4.44
N ASN A 75 -0.53 4.21 -5.04
CA ASN A 75 -1.18 5.43 -4.55
C ASN A 75 -2.49 5.02 -3.88
N GLU A 76 -2.50 4.95 -2.55
CA GLU A 76 -3.66 4.59 -1.75
C GLU A 76 -4.65 5.74 -1.61
N GLN A 77 -5.93 5.42 -1.50
CA GLN A 77 -7.02 6.40 -1.37
C GLN A 77 -6.92 7.49 -2.45
N TYR A 78 -6.72 7.06 -3.70
CA TYR A 78 -6.50 7.95 -4.85
C TYR A 78 -7.79 8.70 -5.18
N PRO A 79 -7.82 10.05 -5.14
CA PRO A 79 -9.06 10.81 -5.35
C PRO A 79 -9.48 10.80 -6.82
N LEU A 80 -10.78 10.63 -7.06
CA LEU A 80 -11.39 10.69 -8.39
C LEU A 80 -11.94 12.10 -8.64
N ASP A 81 -12.02 12.50 -9.92
CA ASP A 81 -12.64 13.78 -10.25
C ASP A 81 -14.12 13.80 -9.84
N LYS A 82 -14.50 14.86 -9.12
CA LYS A 82 -15.85 14.96 -8.56
C LYS A 82 -16.90 15.15 -9.65
N ASN A 83 -16.62 16.02 -10.62
CA ASN A 83 -17.60 16.35 -11.65
C ASN A 83 -17.86 15.12 -12.53
N GLU A 84 -16.82 14.35 -12.82
CA GLU A 84 -16.95 13.10 -13.55
C GLU A 84 -17.69 12.04 -12.74
N THR A 85 -17.36 11.84 -11.46
CA THR A 85 -18.09 10.86 -10.63
C THR A 85 -19.56 11.24 -10.41
N ASP A 86 -19.88 12.53 -10.29
CA ASP A 86 -21.27 13.03 -10.26
C ASP A 86 -21.98 12.74 -11.59
N TYR A 87 -21.32 13.01 -12.72
CA TYR A 87 -21.86 12.75 -14.05
C TYR A 87 -22.12 11.26 -14.28
N ILE A 88 -21.16 10.39 -13.93
CA ILE A 88 -21.30 8.93 -14.02
C ILE A 88 -22.45 8.46 -13.13
N ALA A 89 -22.56 8.95 -11.89
CA ALA A 89 -23.66 8.59 -11.00
C ALA A 89 -25.03 8.95 -11.59
N SER A 90 -25.14 10.13 -12.20
CA SER A 90 -26.33 10.59 -12.92
C SER A 90 -26.65 9.67 -14.11
N LEU A 91 -25.64 9.34 -14.93
CA LEU A 91 -25.80 8.48 -16.10
C LEU A 91 -26.27 7.07 -15.73
N LEU A 92 -25.74 6.52 -14.63
CA LEU A 92 -26.11 5.21 -14.11
C LEU A 92 -27.45 5.20 -13.35
N GLY A 93 -28.02 6.35 -13.03
CA GLY A 93 -29.24 6.46 -12.22
C GLY A 93 -29.08 5.96 -10.79
N VAL A 94 -27.86 6.01 -10.22
CA VAL A 94 -27.55 5.47 -8.90
C VAL A 94 -27.45 6.56 -7.83
N GLY A 95 -27.87 6.23 -6.61
CA GLY A 95 -27.72 7.13 -5.47
C GLY A 95 -26.25 7.35 -5.13
N TYR A 96 -25.84 8.63 -5.09
CA TYR A 96 -24.49 9.08 -4.75
C TYR A 96 -24.51 10.12 -3.61
N SER A 97 -23.34 10.48 -3.09
CA SER A 97 -23.22 11.42 -1.98
C SER A 97 -23.72 12.81 -2.38
N LYS A 98 -24.71 13.35 -1.64
CA LYS A 98 -25.20 14.73 -1.82
C LYS A 98 -24.26 15.79 -1.24
N ASN A 99 -23.19 15.39 -0.55
CA ASN A 99 -22.23 16.31 0.03
C ASN A 99 -21.33 16.88 -1.09
N PRO A 100 -21.36 18.18 -1.39
CA PRO A 100 -20.53 18.79 -2.44
C PRO A 100 -19.03 18.71 -2.16
N ASN A 101 -18.64 18.44 -0.91
CA ASN A 101 -17.24 18.26 -0.50
C ASN A 101 -16.80 16.79 -0.48
N TYR A 102 -17.70 15.84 -0.77
CA TYR A 102 -17.33 14.44 -0.88
C TYR A 102 -16.56 14.19 -2.18
N ILE A 103 -15.41 13.55 -2.05
CA ILE A 103 -14.57 13.09 -3.16
C ILE A 103 -14.49 11.57 -3.01
N MET A 104 -14.97 10.84 -4.02
CA MET A 104 -14.75 9.40 -4.08
C MET A 104 -13.25 9.16 -4.25
N SER A 105 -12.76 8.08 -3.65
CA SER A 105 -11.40 7.60 -3.84
C SER A 105 -11.41 6.12 -4.18
N THR A 106 -10.38 5.70 -4.90
CA THR A 106 -10.04 4.30 -5.13
C THR A 106 -9.02 3.84 -4.09
N ASP A 107 -9.22 2.64 -3.56
CA ASP A 107 -8.39 2.13 -2.47
C ASP A 107 -6.91 2.07 -2.86
N PHE A 108 -6.58 1.57 -4.06
CA PHE A 108 -5.22 1.61 -4.61
C PHE A 108 -5.20 1.88 -6.13
N LEU A 109 -4.45 2.89 -6.56
CA LEU A 109 -3.97 2.98 -7.95
C LEU A 109 -2.54 2.42 -7.98
N VAL A 110 -2.34 1.31 -8.67
CA VAL A 110 -1.08 0.57 -8.73
C VAL A 110 -0.40 0.83 -10.06
N THR A 111 0.88 1.16 -10.04
CA THR A 111 1.72 1.29 -11.23
C THR A 111 2.71 0.13 -11.27
N TYR A 112 2.78 -0.54 -12.41
CA TYR A 112 3.66 -1.68 -12.65
C TYR A 112 4.93 -1.29 -13.42
N SER A 113 5.92 -2.17 -13.40
CA SER A 113 7.26 -1.97 -13.98
C SER A 113 7.28 -1.78 -15.50
N ASP A 114 6.30 -2.37 -16.20
CA ASP A 114 6.07 -2.18 -17.64
C ASP A 114 5.29 -0.89 -17.97
N GLY A 115 4.95 -0.09 -16.95
CA GLY A 115 4.27 1.20 -17.06
C GLY A 115 2.74 1.12 -17.04
N HIS A 116 2.13 -0.07 -17.07
CA HIS A 116 0.66 -0.14 -16.99
C HIS A 116 0.17 0.18 -15.57
N LYS A 117 -1.11 0.57 -15.49
CA LYS A 117 -1.78 0.86 -14.21
C LYS A 117 -3.01 -0.01 -14.01
N GLU A 118 -3.26 -0.37 -12.77
CA GLU A 118 -4.52 -1.01 -12.34
C GLU A 118 -5.12 -0.24 -11.17
N ALA A 119 -6.43 0.00 -11.23
CA ALA A 119 -7.22 0.53 -10.14
C ALA A 119 -7.85 -0.61 -9.35
N ILE A 120 -7.60 -0.67 -8.04
CA ILE A 120 -8.03 -1.76 -7.18
C ILE A 120 -8.97 -1.23 -6.10
N SER A 121 -10.19 -1.76 -6.09
CA SER A 121 -11.19 -1.53 -5.04
C SER A 121 -11.24 -2.74 -4.11
N VAL A 122 -10.95 -2.54 -2.83
CA VAL A 122 -10.89 -3.59 -1.81
C VAL A 122 -12.24 -3.78 -1.14
N LYS A 123 -12.66 -5.03 -1.02
CA LYS A 123 -13.86 -5.42 -0.27
C LYS A 123 -13.54 -6.62 0.62
N PRO A 124 -14.24 -6.81 1.75
CA PRO A 124 -13.98 -7.97 2.60
C PRO A 124 -14.26 -9.30 1.88
N ASN A 125 -15.37 -9.35 1.14
CA ASN A 125 -15.85 -10.50 0.36
C ASN A 125 -16.94 -10.05 -0.63
N LYS A 126 -17.46 -10.97 -1.46
CA LYS A 126 -18.52 -10.67 -2.45
C LYS A 126 -19.81 -10.12 -1.82
N LYS A 127 -20.19 -10.59 -0.61
CA LYS A 127 -21.40 -10.14 0.10
C LYS A 127 -21.36 -8.65 0.45
N ALA A 128 -20.18 -8.03 0.48
CA ALA A 128 -20.05 -6.59 0.67
C ALA A 128 -20.84 -5.77 -0.38
N LEU A 129 -21.05 -6.33 -1.58
CA LEU A 129 -21.82 -5.71 -2.66
C LEU A 129 -23.34 -5.90 -2.52
N GLU A 130 -23.84 -6.72 -1.60
CA GLU A 130 -25.28 -6.79 -1.31
C GLU A 130 -25.80 -5.46 -0.73
N ASN A 131 -24.90 -4.67 -0.14
CA ASN A 131 -25.20 -3.31 0.26
C ASN A 131 -25.30 -2.41 -0.98
N LYS A 132 -26.53 -1.94 -1.28
CA LYS A 132 -26.84 -1.07 -2.43
C LYS A 132 -25.91 0.13 -2.58
N ARG A 133 -25.54 0.79 -1.48
CA ARG A 133 -24.63 1.95 -1.52
C ARG A 133 -23.22 1.54 -1.94
N LYS A 134 -22.68 0.43 -1.40
CA LYS A 134 -21.36 -0.08 -1.78
C LYS A 134 -21.34 -0.54 -3.24
N PHE A 135 -22.40 -1.20 -3.69
CA PHE A 135 -22.56 -1.59 -5.09
C PHE A 135 -22.54 -0.38 -6.02
N ASN A 136 -23.41 0.60 -5.78
CA ASN A 136 -23.49 1.83 -6.58
C ASN A 136 -22.14 2.56 -6.66
N ASN A 137 -21.46 2.72 -5.52
CA ASN A 137 -20.14 3.34 -5.50
C ASN A 137 -19.11 2.55 -6.33
N THR A 138 -19.15 1.22 -6.26
CA THR A 138 -18.24 0.35 -7.03
C THR A 138 -18.51 0.47 -8.54
N CYS A 139 -19.78 0.61 -8.95
CA CYS A 139 -20.11 0.83 -10.36
C CYS A 139 -19.60 2.17 -10.89
N ILE A 140 -19.76 3.25 -10.11
CA ILE A 140 -19.22 4.57 -10.47
C ILE A 140 -17.70 4.51 -10.62
N GLU A 141 -17.02 3.91 -9.63
CA GLU A 141 -15.57 3.73 -9.62
C GLU A 141 -15.08 2.94 -10.85
N LYS A 142 -15.76 1.83 -11.16
CA LYS A 142 -15.45 1.01 -12.34
C LYS A 142 -15.54 1.82 -13.64
N VAL A 143 -16.68 2.49 -13.87
CA VAL A 143 -16.90 3.27 -15.09
C VAL A 143 -15.89 4.41 -15.20
N TYR A 144 -15.55 5.06 -14.09
CA TYR A 144 -14.53 6.11 -14.07
C TYR A 144 -13.20 5.61 -14.63
N TRP A 145 -12.71 4.47 -14.15
CA TRP A 145 -11.43 3.93 -14.62
C TRP A 145 -11.48 3.38 -16.05
N GLU A 146 -12.60 2.77 -16.44
CA GLU A 146 -12.83 2.35 -17.82
C GLU A 146 -12.77 3.54 -18.80
N ASN A 147 -13.35 4.69 -18.45
CA ASN A 147 -13.24 5.93 -19.24
C ASN A 147 -11.80 6.44 -19.37
N HIS A 148 -10.94 6.15 -18.40
CA HIS A 148 -9.52 6.51 -18.40
C HIS A 148 -8.62 5.46 -19.07
N GLY A 149 -9.19 4.38 -19.61
CA GLY A 149 -8.42 3.27 -20.18
C GLY A 149 -7.58 2.52 -19.15
N ILE A 150 -7.91 2.63 -17.86
CA ILE A 150 -7.20 1.96 -16.77
C ILE A 150 -8.03 0.76 -16.32
N LYS A 151 -7.39 -0.39 -16.19
CA LYS A 151 -8.06 -1.62 -15.78
C LYS A 151 -8.54 -1.50 -14.33
N PHE A 152 -9.84 -1.74 -14.14
CA PHE A 152 -10.45 -1.80 -12.81
C PHE A 152 -10.52 -3.24 -12.30
N ARG A 153 -10.13 -3.46 -11.05
CA ARG A 153 -10.19 -4.77 -10.38
C ARG A 153 -10.80 -4.65 -8.99
N MET A 154 -11.62 -5.63 -8.65
CA MET A 154 -12.02 -5.85 -7.27
C MET A 154 -11.08 -6.83 -6.59
N ALA A 155 -10.55 -6.45 -5.43
CA ALA A 155 -9.80 -7.33 -4.55
C ALA A 155 -10.66 -7.72 -3.34
N TYR A 156 -10.78 -9.02 -3.10
CA TYR A 156 -11.48 -9.55 -1.93
C TYR A 156 -10.45 -9.98 -0.88
N SER A 157 -10.47 -9.35 0.29
CA SER A 157 -9.42 -9.58 1.29
C SER A 157 -9.50 -10.95 1.95
N ASP A 158 -10.65 -11.64 1.89
CA ASP A 158 -10.82 -13.01 2.36
C ASP A 158 -10.17 -14.06 1.45
N ASN A 159 -9.89 -13.71 0.20
CA ASN A 159 -9.14 -14.56 -0.74
C ASN A 159 -7.63 -14.47 -0.56
N ILE A 160 -7.13 -13.56 0.29
CA ILE A 160 -5.69 -13.42 0.56
C ILE A 160 -5.33 -14.27 1.76
N ASP A 161 -4.42 -15.22 1.57
CA ASP A 161 -3.91 -16.04 2.67
C ASP A 161 -3.26 -15.14 3.72
N ARG A 162 -3.86 -15.14 4.91
CA ARG A 162 -3.38 -14.38 6.05
C ARG A 162 -1.93 -14.72 6.37
N ARG A 163 -1.52 -15.99 6.26
CA ARG A 163 -0.16 -16.44 6.59
C ARG A 163 0.88 -15.80 5.67
N ILE A 164 0.58 -15.70 4.37
CA ILE A 164 1.43 -14.97 3.42
C ILE A 164 1.63 -13.53 3.90
N THR A 165 0.55 -12.81 4.17
CA THR A 165 0.65 -11.40 4.59
C THR A 165 1.33 -11.23 5.95
N ASP A 166 1.11 -12.15 6.89
CA ASP A 166 1.77 -12.13 8.20
C ASP A 166 3.27 -12.37 8.06
N ASN A 167 3.69 -13.31 7.21
CA ASN A 167 5.11 -13.54 6.91
C ASN A 167 5.75 -12.36 6.18
N ILE A 168 5.09 -11.78 5.16
CA ILE A 168 5.54 -10.55 4.49
C ILE A 168 5.79 -9.46 5.53
N ARG A 169 4.81 -9.21 6.41
CA ARG A 169 4.91 -8.20 7.47
C ARG A 169 6.08 -8.47 8.42
N LEU A 170 6.37 -9.73 8.74
CA LEU A 170 7.47 -10.10 9.63
C LEU A 170 8.84 -9.89 9.00
N VAL A 171 9.01 -10.27 7.73
CA VAL A 171 10.31 -10.17 7.05
C VAL A 171 10.62 -8.74 6.63
N THR A 172 9.63 -7.98 6.14
CA THR A 172 9.81 -6.61 5.61
C THR A 172 10.19 -5.58 6.67
N ARG A 173 10.03 -5.90 7.97
CA ARG A 173 10.65 -5.14 9.07
C ARG A 173 12.17 -5.05 8.94
N TYR A 174 12.76 -6.04 8.26
CA TYR A 174 14.19 -6.17 8.05
C TYR A 174 14.60 -5.87 6.60
N TYR A 175 13.78 -5.13 5.85
CA TYR A 175 14.11 -4.76 4.48
C TYR A 175 15.33 -3.82 4.42
N ASP A 176 15.38 -2.80 5.30
CA ASP A 176 16.56 -1.94 5.43
C ASP A 176 17.70 -2.74 6.08
N PRO A 177 18.88 -2.87 5.46
CA PRO A 177 20.00 -3.58 6.06
C PRO A 177 20.41 -3.00 7.42
N ASP A 178 20.19 -1.70 7.71
CA ASP A 178 20.50 -1.08 9.01
C ASP A 178 19.73 -1.73 10.18
N SER A 179 18.62 -2.43 9.89
CA SER A 179 17.82 -3.16 10.89
C SER A 179 18.31 -4.58 11.20
N VAL A 180 19.31 -5.08 10.47
CA VAL A 180 19.86 -6.44 10.65
C VAL A 180 20.91 -6.47 11.76
N ILE A 181 20.67 -7.27 12.80
CA ILE A 181 21.50 -7.33 14.02
C ILE A 181 22.07 -8.72 14.33
N ASP A 182 21.49 -9.78 13.78
CA ASP A 182 21.86 -11.18 14.04
C ASP A 182 21.53 -12.07 12.83
N ASN A 183 21.85 -13.36 12.92
CA ASN A 183 21.62 -14.30 11.82
C ASN A 183 20.12 -14.48 11.49
N ILE A 184 19.23 -14.41 12.49
CA ILE A 184 17.78 -14.57 12.27
C ILE A 184 17.22 -13.38 11.49
N THR A 185 17.62 -12.17 11.86
CA THR A 185 17.23 -10.93 11.18
C THR A 185 17.89 -10.81 9.81
N ALA A 186 19.11 -11.34 9.64
CA ALA A 186 19.75 -11.47 8.32
C ALA A 186 18.95 -12.41 7.40
N MET A 187 18.48 -13.56 7.91
CA MET A 187 17.63 -14.47 7.15
C MET A 187 16.33 -13.78 6.70
N LYS A 188 15.69 -13.02 7.60
CA LYS A 188 14.51 -12.21 7.25
C LYS A 188 14.80 -11.14 6.21
N HIS A 189 15.95 -10.48 6.30
CA HIS A 189 16.40 -9.50 5.31
C HIS A 189 16.59 -10.13 3.93
N LEU A 190 17.20 -11.31 3.84
CA LEU A 190 17.35 -12.03 2.55
C LEU A 190 15.99 -12.39 1.93
N ILE A 191 15.02 -12.81 2.74
CA ILE A 191 13.66 -13.08 2.25
C ILE A 191 12.97 -11.79 1.80
N ALA A 192 13.06 -10.73 2.62
CA ALA A 192 12.43 -9.43 2.33
C ALA A 192 12.98 -8.79 1.05
N THR A 193 14.27 -8.96 0.78
CA THR A 193 14.98 -8.46 -0.40
C THR A 193 15.05 -9.46 -1.56
N LYS A 194 14.33 -10.59 -1.45
CA LYS A 194 14.22 -11.62 -2.49
C LYS A 194 15.53 -12.33 -2.86
N ARG A 195 16.56 -12.18 -2.02
CA ARG A 195 17.84 -12.89 -2.14
C ARG A 195 17.75 -14.33 -1.64
N PHE A 196 16.67 -14.67 -0.95
CA PHE A 196 16.31 -16.05 -0.61
C PHE A 196 14.82 -16.28 -0.89
N ALA A 197 14.52 -17.21 -1.79
CA ALA A 197 13.15 -17.57 -2.14
C ALA A 197 12.60 -18.63 -1.18
N ILE A 198 11.40 -18.41 -0.67
CA ILE A 198 10.68 -19.35 0.18
C ILE A 198 9.17 -19.17 0.02
N GLU A 199 8.43 -20.27 0.09
CA GLU A 199 6.97 -20.24 0.17
C GLU A 199 6.53 -19.52 1.45
N LEU A 200 5.75 -18.45 1.33
CA LEU A 200 5.29 -17.64 2.46
C LEU A 200 3.95 -18.10 3.04
N ASN A 201 3.32 -19.11 2.45
CA ASN A 201 2.04 -19.67 2.89
C ASN A 201 2.18 -20.72 4.02
N GLN A 202 3.38 -20.91 4.56
CA GLN A 202 3.71 -21.86 5.63
C GLN A 202 4.27 -21.19 6.89
N ILE A 203 4.40 -21.95 7.97
CA ILE A 203 5.15 -21.51 9.15
C ILE A 203 6.64 -21.58 8.81
N ILE A 204 7.36 -20.51 9.08
CA ILE A 204 8.79 -20.40 8.76
C ILE A 204 9.60 -20.47 10.05
N ASP A 205 10.43 -21.49 10.20
CA ASP A 205 11.44 -21.55 11.25
C ASP A 205 12.66 -20.74 10.85
N TYR A 206 12.64 -19.45 11.16
CA TYR A 206 13.74 -18.54 10.86
C TYR A 206 15.04 -18.92 11.56
N LYS A 207 14.98 -19.62 12.70
CA LYS A 207 16.18 -20.02 13.44
C LYS A 207 16.88 -21.15 12.69
N ALA A 208 16.16 -22.22 12.36
CA ALA A 208 16.71 -23.34 11.62
C ALA A 208 17.25 -22.91 10.23
N LEU A 209 16.51 -22.02 9.53
CA LEU A 209 17.00 -21.45 8.27
C LEU A 209 18.27 -20.62 8.46
N ALA A 210 18.33 -19.78 9.49
CA ALA A 210 19.50 -18.97 9.77
C ALA A 210 20.74 -19.82 10.09
N GLU A 211 20.59 -20.87 10.89
CA GLU A 211 21.66 -21.82 11.22
C GLU A 211 22.20 -22.58 9.99
N SER A 212 21.34 -22.83 9.00
CA SER A 212 21.69 -23.55 7.77
C SER A 212 22.31 -22.64 6.69
N ILE A 213 21.77 -21.43 6.53
CA ILE A 213 22.07 -20.56 5.39
C ILE A 213 23.04 -19.44 5.72
N ILE A 214 22.93 -18.83 6.91
CA ILE A 214 23.68 -17.62 7.22
C ILE A 214 25.10 -17.97 7.66
N ASN A 215 26.06 -17.32 7.01
CA ASN A 215 27.48 -17.46 7.28
C ASN A 215 28.17 -16.09 7.26
N ASP A 216 29.46 -16.07 7.60
CA ASP A 216 30.25 -14.84 7.66
C ASP A 216 30.30 -14.10 6.32
N GLU A 217 30.28 -14.81 5.19
CA GLU A 217 30.28 -14.18 3.87
C GLU A 217 29.01 -13.36 3.64
N ILE A 218 27.84 -13.92 3.96
CA ILE A 218 26.55 -13.23 3.85
C ILE A 218 26.49 -12.04 4.82
N MET A 219 26.89 -12.25 6.08
CA MET A 219 26.89 -11.18 7.08
C MET A 219 27.81 -10.02 6.66
N ASN A 220 29.00 -10.33 6.13
CA ASN A 220 29.91 -9.32 5.60
C ASN A 220 29.34 -8.57 4.38
N LYS A 221 28.57 -9.24 3.51
CA LYS A 221 27.87 -8.58 2.39
C LYS A 221 26.82 -7.59 2.90
N ILE A 222 26.01 -7.98 3.88
CA ILE A 222 25.01 -7.10 4.50
C ILE A 222 25.68 -5.92 5.21
N GLU A 223 26.78 -6.13 5.92
CA GLU A 223 27.49 -5.03 6.60
C GLU A 223 28.08 -4.02 5.61
N LYS A 224 28.61 -4.49 4.47
CA LYS A 224 29.03 -3.61 3.37
C LYS A 224 27.85 -2.79 2.82
N GLU A 225 26.66 -3.39 2.72
CA GLU A 225 25.44 -2.70 2.30
C GLU A 225 25.06 -1.57 3.27
N LYS A 226 25.09 -1.82 4.59
CA LYS A 226 24.88 -0.78 5.61
C LYS A 226 25.87 0.38 5.45
N GLN A 227 27.15 0.08 5.26
CA GLN A 227 28.18 1.10 5.08
C GLN A 227 27.94 1.95 3.83
N MET A 228 27.52 1.32 2.71
CA MET A 228 27.14 2.05 1.50
C MET A 228 25.92 2.94 1.71
N ASN A 229 24.88 2.43 2.40
CA ASN A 229 23.68 3.22 2.71
C ASN A 229 23.99 4.43 3.59
N LYS A 230 24.84 4.28 4.61
CA LYS A 230 25.30 5.40 5.45
C LYS A 230 26.05 6.45 4.64
N ARG A 231 26.94 6.03 3.73
CA ARG A 231 27.66 6.95 2.83
C ARG A 231 26.69 7.70 1.91
N LYS A 232 25.70 7.01 1.35
CA LYS A 232 24.69 7.63 0.47
C LYS A 232 23.85 8.67 1.23
N LYS A 233 23.35 8.33 2.42
CA LYS A 233 22.62 9.26 3.31
C LYS A 233 23.46 10.53 3.59
N LEU A 234 24.74 10.35 3.95
CA LEU A 234 25.65 11.48 4.19
C LEU A 234 25.86 12.37 2.95
N VAL A 235 25.99 11.76 1.77
CA VAL A 235 26.09 12.52 0.50
C VAL A 235 24.80 13.29 0.22
N ASP A 236 23.64 12.66 0.38
CA ASP A 236 22.34 13.31 0.18
C ASP A 236 22.16 14.49 1.17
N ASP A 237 22.58 14.35 2.42
CA ASP A 237 22.54 15.39 3.45
C ASP A 237 23.50 16.57 3.14
N ILE A 238 24.70 16.30 2.63
CA ILE A 238 25.70 17.34 2.30
C ILE A 238 25.31 18.11 1.03
N PHE A 239 24.85 17.39 0.00
CA PHE A 239 24.67 17.96 -1.34
C PHE A 239 23.23 18.28 -1.70
N GLY A 240 22.24 17.95 -0.85
CA GLY A 240 20.85 18.40 -0.96
C GLY A 240 20.23 18.18 -2.34
N LYS A 241 19.61 17.01 -2.55
CA LYS A 241 18.63 16.83 -3.62
C LYS A 241 17.21 16.94 -3.09
#